data_AF-A0A947G4X0-F1
#
_entry.id   AF-A0A947G4X0-F1
#
_cell.length_a   1.000
_cell.length_b   1.000
_cell.length_c   1.000
_cell.angle_alpha   90.00
_cell.angle_beta   90.00
_cell.angle_gamma   90.00
#
_symmetry.space_group_name_H-M   'P 1'
#
loop_
_entity.id
_entity.type
_entity.pdbx_description
1 polymer ?
#
loop_
_entity_poly.entity_id
_entity_poly.type
_entity_poly.pdbx_seq_one_letter_code
_entity_poly.pdbx_strand_id
1 'polypeptide(L)'
;MRALVAALMSPLALIRLPARAWGFLLGYLLAAAAVLFGVRAVLVAHKDSLENLVLGYLFPDSWHFAARMVIERFFAAQERIVVINLVIATALMTVTVSLFWLKELVSAAFEKDGKLVSKPNSEHPLWEQAWQEIKLLVLFFAVQGSIFWIGYQPSAVFKKTAIALSYLFLFFTYAIDFVSPIFQRHQGHYSRILKVLASNGLGSLAFGAIFALPTIIAGRIWAHHAEWSFETALTVVFGINVVTIAWACVAGTWFGSRLMDDFESTRRSHWLVRMAASLALLVVVASNAYAFGGVGLALHHKSQILKCEYDVVWTSFGFERPGIMDLLDDELEISLHIDVDIENPTKFDVAIEDNRLEIRNKGDLVATTKLAPLAVPAGEKRRQTIEFAMKVTPSMVRKGRELLDKDNWKMVLYLEVAPGFEFPIYLYGYDDE
;
A
#
# COMPACT_ATOMS: atom_id res chain seq x y z
N MET A 1 10.23 21.65 -23.69
CA MET A 1 9.22 22.74 -23.59
C MET A 1 7.95 22.44 -24.40
N ARG A 2 8.04 22.01 -25.66
CA ARG A 2 6.86 21.66 -26.50
C ARG A 2 5.91 20.64 -25.85
N ALA A 3 6.44 19.53 -25.35
CA ALA A 3 5.63 18.50 -24.66
C ALA A 3 4.93 19.02 -23.41
N LEU A 4 5.57 19.89 -22.62
CA LEU A 4 4.95 20.48 -21.44
C LEU A 4 3.76 21.39 -21.82
N VAL A 5 3.94 22.24 -22.82
CA VAL A 5 2.85 23.09 -23.33
C VAL A 5 1.71 22.21 -23.87
N ALA A 6 2.03 21.14 -24.58
CA ALA A 6 1.03 20.18 -25.03
C ALA A 6 0.28 19.56 -23.84
N ALA A 7 0.97 19.03 -22.85
CA ALA A 7 0.34 18.47 -21.66
C ALA A 7 -0.62 19.45 -20.97
N LEU A 8 -0.21 20.70 -20.80
CA LEU A 8 -1.03 21.76 -20.18
C LEU A 8 -2.26 22.15 -21.02
N MET A 9 -2.16 22.06 -22.35
CA MET A 9 -3.26 22.36 -23.27
C MET A 9 -4.19 21.16 -23.53
N SER A 10 -3.76 19.95 -23.17
CA SER A 10 -4.49 18.71 -23.43
C SER A 10 -5.92 18.66 -22.83
N PRO A 11 -6.26 19.32 -21.69
CA PRO A 11 -7.64 19.36 -21.21
C PRO A 11 -8.60 20.01 -22.21
N LEU A 12 -8.13 20.96 -23.03
CA LEU A 12 -8.95 21.65 -24.03
C LEU A 12 -9.28 20.77 -25.24
N ALA A 13 -8.73 19.55 -25.33
CA ALA A 13 -8.99 18.62 -26.43
C ALA A 13 -10.47 18.21 -26.53
N LEU A 14 -11.22 18.18 -25.41
CA LEU A 14 -12.66 17.88 -25.41
C LEU A 14 -13.48 18.84 -26.28
N ILE A 15 -13.08 20.11 -26.36
CA ILE A 15 -13.79 21.13 -27.16
C ILE A 15 -13.75 20.78 -28.65
N ARG A 16 -12.74 20.01 -29.07
CA ARG A 16 -12.51 19.62 -30.46
C ARG A 16 -13.01 18.21 -30.78
N LEU A 17 -13.74 17.59 -29.84
CA LEU A 17 -14.15 16.21 -29.99
C LEU A 17 -15.31 16.10 -31.01
N PRO A 18 -15.18 15.26 -32.05
CA PRO A 18 -16.23 15.05 -33.04
C PRO A 18 -17.39 14.25 -32.46
N ALA A 19 -18.60 14.39 -33.02
CA ALA A 19 -19.83 13.79 -32.50
C ALA A 19 -19.74 12.26 -32.33
N ARG A 20 -19.06 11.56 -33.23
CA ARG A 20 -18.85 10.12 -33.13
C ARG A 20 -17.97 9.75 -31.94
N ALA A 21 -16.89 10.50 -31.72
CA ALA A 21 -16.01 10.30 -30.58
C ALA A 21 -16.71 10.64 -29.25
N TRP A 22 -17.65 11.60 -29.23
CA TRP A 22 -18.54 11.84 -28.07
C TRP A 22 -19.37 10.62 -27.72
N GLY A 23 -19.94 9.94 -28.72
CA GLY A 23 -20.72 8.71 -28.50
C GLY A 23 -19.89 7.60 -27.85
N PHE A 24 -18.67 7.35 -28.36
CA PHE A 24 -17.76 6.38 -27.75
C PHE A 24 -17.28 6.82 -26.37
N LEU A 25 -17.01 8.11 -26.16
CA LEU A 25 -16.58 8.66 -24.87
C LEU A 25 -17.67 8.48 -23.81
N LEU A 26 -18.93 8.73 -24.17
CA LEU A 26 -20.06 8.48 -23.27
C LEU A 26 -20.17 6.99 -22.93
N GLY A 27 -20.03 6.11 -23.93
CA GLY A 27 -19.97 4.67 -23.70
C GLY A 27 -18.83 4.27 -22.76
N TYR A 28 -17.63 4.84 -22.95
CA TYR A 28 -16.47 4.61 -22.10
C TYR A 28 -16.69 5.10 -20.66
N LEU A 29 -17.26 6.28 -20.49
CA LEU A 29 -17.59 6.85 -19.19
C LEU A 29 -18.60 5.97 -18.44
N LEU A 30 -19.67 5.54 -19.11
CA LEU A 30 -20.69 4.67 -18.51
C LEU A 30 -20.13 3.28 -18.17
N ALA A 31 -19.29 2.71 -19.04
CA ALA A 31 -18.65 1.43 -18.79
C ALA A 31 -17.63 1.53 -17.64
N ALA A 32 -16.82 2.60 -17.58
CA ALA A 32 -15.88 2.83 -16.49
C ALA A 32 -16.60 3.03 -15.15
N ALA A 33 -17.73 3.75 -15.16
CA ALA A 33 -18.62 3.84 -14.02
C ALA A 33 -19.15 2.46 -13.61
N ALA A 34 -19.70 1.67 -14.54
CA ALA A 34 -20.19 0.33 -14.24
C ALA A 34 -19.12 -0.56 -13.62
N VAL A 35 -17.89 -0.53 -14.14
CA VAL A 35 -16.75 -1.29 -13.60
C VAL A 35 -16.41 -0.83 -12.18
N LEU A 36 -16.14 0.47 -11.97
CA LEU A 36 -15.69 0.95 -10.66
C LEU A 36 -16.79 0.92 -9.60
N PHE A 37 -18.03 1.27 -9.94
CA PHE A 37 -19.16 1.16 -9.01
C PHE A 37 -19.58 -0.29 -8.79
N GLY A 38 -19.40 -1.18 -9.76
CA GLY A 38 -19.54 -2.62 -9.58
C GLY A 38 -18.51 -3.18 -8.60
N VAL A 39 -17.23 -2.80 -8.77
CA VAL A 39 -16.16 -3.15 -7.82
C VAL A 39 -16.47 -2.60 -6.43
N ARG A 40 -16.91 -1.34 -6.31
CA ARG A 40 -17.37 -0.77 -5.03
C ARG A 40 -18.51 -1.59 -4.42
N ALA A 41 -19.55 -1.91 -5.19
CA ALA A 41 -20.70 -2.66 -4.68
C ALA A 41 -20.28 -4.03 -4.15
N VAL A 42 -19.40 -4.72 -4.88
CA VAL A 42 -18.81 -6.00 -4.48
C VAL A 42 -17.94 -5.85 -3.23
N LEU A 43 -17.08 -4.83 -3.16
CA LEU A 43 -16.25 -4.56 -1.99
C LEU A 43 -17.07 -4.22 -0.74
N VAL A 44 -18.15 -3.46 -0.87
CA VAL A 44 -19.01 -3.09 0.26
C VAL A 44 -19.87 -4.27 0.71
N ALA A 45 -20.46 -5.03 -0.22
CA ALA A 45 -21.36 -6.13 0.12
C ALA A 45 -20.64 -7.41 0.56
N HIS A 46 -19.41 -7.62 0.09
CA HIS A 46 -18.70 -8.90 0.23
C HIS A 46 -17.26 -8.74 0.72
N LYS A 47 -16.92 -7.67 1.44
CA LYS A 47 -15.55 -7.42 1.93
C LYS A 47 -14.91 -8.67 2.53
N ASP A 48 -15.56 -9.23 3.55
CA ASP A 48 -15.02 -10.37 4.30
C ASP A 48 -15.00 -11.65 3.46
N SER A 49 -16.01 -11.84 2.60
CA SER A 49 -16.06 -12.99 1.68
C SER A 49 -14.98 -12.93 0.61
N LEU A 50 -14.68 -11.73 0.06
CA LEU A 50 -13.62 -11.53 -0.92
C LEU A 50 -12.25 -11.73 -0.29
N GLU A 51 -12.05 -11.18 0.91
CA GLU A 51 -10.83 -11.40 1.67
C GLU A 51 -10.60 -12.89 1.94
N ASN A 52 -11.64 -13.60 2.40
CA ASN A 52 -11.59 -15.05 2.62
C ASN A 52 -11.37 -15.83 1.32
N LEU A 53 -11.97 -15.42 0.21
CA LEU A 53 -11.79 -16.07 -1.09
C LEU A 53 -10.37 -15.89 -1.60
N VAL A 54 -9.83 -14.68 -1.52
CA VAL A 54 -8.45 -14.39 -1.94
C VAL A 54 -7.46 -15.14 -1.06
N LEU A 55 -7.65 -15.10 0.26
CA LEU A 55 -6.78 -15.81 1.19
C LEU A 55 -6.90 -17.33 1.02
N GLY A 56 -8.11 -17.87 0.87
CA GLY A 56 -8.35 -19.30 0.64
C GLY A 56 -7.80 -19.81 -0.70
N TYR A 57 -7.77 -18.97 -1.73
CA TYR A 57 -7.16 -19.33 -3.01
C TYR A 57 -5.63 -19.26 -2.97
N LEU A 58 -5.05 -18.27 -2.29
CA LEU A 58 -3.61 -18.04 -2.27
C LEU A 58 -2.88 -18.82 -1.18
N PHE A 59 -3.55 -19.13 -0.07
CA PHE A 59 -2.93 -19.65 1.14
C PHE A 59 -3.79 -20.74 1.79
N PRO A 60 -3.18 -21.74 2.45
CA PRO A 60 -3.91 -22.66 3.31
C PRO A 60 -4.50 -21.93 4.52
N ASP A 61 -5.56 -22.46 5.13
CA ASP A 61 -6.31 -21.82 6.23
C ASP A 61 -5.42 -21.38 7.41
N SER A 62 -4.38 -22.16 7.71
CA SER A 62 -3.43 -21.86 8.79
C SER A 62 -2.63 -20.57 8.58
N TRP A 63 -2.58 -20.05 7.35
CA TRP A 63 -1.88 -18.82 6.98
C TRP A 63 -2.78 -17.60 6.91
N HIS A 64 -4.10 -17.75 6.91
CA HIS A 64 -5.03 -16.63 6.69
C HIS A 64 -4.84 -15.54 7.74
N PHE A 65 -4.73 -15.92 9.02
CA PHE A 65 -4.46 -14.96 10.09
C PHE A 65 -3.16 -14.16 9.86
N ALA A 66 -2.06 -14.86 9.59
CA ALA A 66 -0.76 -14.21 9.34
C ALA A 66 -0.84 -13.27 8.13
N ALA A 67 -1.47 -13.71 7.04
CA ALA A 67 -1.64 -12.90 5.85
C ALA A 67 -2.50 -11.64 6.08
N ARG A 68 -3.61 -11.74 6.83
CA ARG A 68 -4.41 -10.57 7.23
C ARG A 68 -3.59 -9.57 8.03
N MET A 69 -2.86 -10.07 9.02
CA MET A 69 -2.00 -9.22 9.85
C MET A 69 -0.89 -8.54 9.04
N VAL A 70 -0.26 -9.26 8.09
CA VAL A 70 0.70 -8.63 7.15
C VAL A 70 0.02 -7.48 6.44
N ILE A 71 -1.14 -7.73 5.83
CA ILE A 71 -1.87 -6.74 5.03
C ILE A 71 -2.18 -5.51 5.90
N GLU A 72 -2.87 -5.70 7.02
CA GLU A 72 -3.27 -4.61 7.91
C GLU A 72 -2.07 -3.79 8.40
N ARG A 73 -1.00 -4.45 8.85
CA ARG A 73 0.20 -3.78 9.35
C ARG A 73 0.96 -3.06 8.25
N PHE A 74 1.09 -3.65 7.07
CA PHE A 74 1.72 -2.99 5.94
C PHE A 74 0.96 -1.72 5.56
N PHE A 75 -0.37 -1.80 5.45
CA PHE A 75 -1.20 -0.63 5.16
C PHE A 75 -1.15 0.42 6.28
N ALA A 76 -1.10 0.01 7.54
CA ALA A 76 -0.98 0.92 8.68
C ALA A 76 0.39 1.60 8.77
N ALA A 77 1.46 0.92 8.35
CA ALA A 77 2.82 1.47 8.34
C ALA A 77 3.04 2.48 7.19
N GLN A 78 2.26 2.38 6.11
CA GLN A 78 2.36 3.32 5.01
C GLN A 78 1.82 4.70 5.36
N GLU A 79 2.47 5.72 4.80
CA GLU A 79 1.89 7.05 4.76
C GLU A 79 0.56 7.02 4.00
N ARG A 80 -0.50 7.62 4.57
CA ARG A 80 -1.86 7.61 3.99
C ARG A 80 -1.88 7.96 2.51
N ILE A 81 -1.02 8.88 2.09
CA ILE A 81 -0.96 9.32 0.70
C ILE A 81 -0.44 8.25 -0.27
N VAL A 82 0.46 7.37 0.18
CA VAL A 82 0.93 6.23 -0.61
C VAL A 82 -0.22 5.25 -0.83
N VAL A 83 -1.03 5.01 0.21
CA VAL A 83 -2.23 4.17 0.12
C VAL A 83 -3.27 4.77 -0.81
N ILE A 84 -3.55 6.07 -0.70
CA ILE A 84 -4.46 6.79 -1.62
C ILE A 84 -3.99 6.63 -3.07
N ASN A 85 -2.70 6.89 -3.33
CA ASN A 85 -2.12 6.76 -4.66
C ASN A 85 -2.22 5.32 -5.18
N LEU A 86 -2.00 4.31 -4.33
CA LEU A 86 -2.20 2.90 -4.69
C LEU A 86 -3.65 2.62 -5.08
N VAL A 87 -4.63 3.06 -4.29
CA VAL A 87 -6.06 2.85 -4.59
C VAL A 87 -6.44 3.49 -5.92
N ILE A 88 -6.00 4.73 -6.17
CA ILE A 88 -6.27 5.44 -7.43
C ILE A 88 -5.64 4.70 -8.60
N ALA A 89 -4.40 4.25 -8.45
CA ALA A 89 -3.68 3.58 -9.51
C ALA A 89 -4.25 2.18 -9.80
N THR A 90 -4.67 1.44 -8.77
CA THR A 90 -5.38 0.17 -8.91
C THR A 90 -6.71 0.38 -9.63
N ALA A 91 -7.49 1.39 -9.25
CA ALA A 91 -8.74 1.72 -9.93
C ALA A 91 -8.52 2.08 -11.42
N LEU A 92 -7.47 2.86 -11.72
CA LEU A 92 -7.04 3.12 -13.11
C LEU A 92 -6.74 1.80 -13.83
N MET A 93 -5.90 0.94 -13.26
CA MET A 93 -5.51 -0.32 -13.90
C MET A 93 -6.70 -1.28 -14.10
N THR A 94 -7.63 -1.33 -13.16
CA THR A 94 -8.86 -2.11 -13.31
C THR A 94 -9.66 -1.63 -14.52
N VAL A 95 -9.83 -0.32 -14.69
CA VAL A 95 -10.51 0.27 -15.86
C VAL A 95 -9.71 0.01 -17.14
N THR A 96 -8.39 0.20 -17.12
CA THR A 96 -7.50 -0.05 -18.27
C THR A 96 -7.64 -1.48 -18.76
N VAL A 97 -7.43 -2.47 -17.89
CA VAL A 97 -7.44 -3.89 -18.28
C VAL A 97 -8.83 -4.32 -18.75
N SER A 98 -9.89 -3.81 -18.13
CA SER A 98 -11.27 -4.20 -18.47
C SER A 98 -11.79 -3.54 -19.75
N LEU A 99 -11.37 -2.29 -20.01
CA LEU A 99 -11.96 -1.42 -21.03
C LEU A 99 -10.96 -0.89 -22.06
N PHE A 100 -9.78 -1.52 -22.20
CA PHE A 100 -8.76 -1.08 -23.17
C PHE A 100 -9.30 -0.96 -24.60
N TRP A 101 -10.18 -1.89 -25.01
CA TRP A 101 -10.79 -1.89 -26.35
C TRP A 101 -11.69 -0.67 -26.58
N LEU A 102 -12.44 -0.25 -25.55
CA LEU A 102 -13.34 0.89 -25.65
C LEU A 102 -12.56 2.21 -25.60
N LYS A 103 -11.52 2.27 -24.76
CA LYS A 103 -10.51 3.35 -24.76
C LYS A 103 -9.91 3.53 -26.15
N GLU A 104 -9.55 2.43 -26.81
CA GLU A 104 -8.99 2.44 -28.16
C GLU A 104 -10.00 2.97 -29.21
N LEU A 105 -11.30 2.65 -29.10
CA LEU A 105 -12.34 3.19 -29.99
C LEU A 105 -12.53 4.71 -29.83
N VAL A 106 -12.49 5.23 -28.60
CA VAL A 106 -12.54 6.67 -28.33
C VAL A 106 -11.35 7.36 -28.99
N SER A 107 -10.15 6.85 -28.73
CA SER A 107 -8.91 7.38 -29.32
C SER A 107 -8.96 7.32 -30.85
N ALA A 108 -9.47 6.24 -31.44
CA ALA A 108 -9.54 6.02 -32.88
C ALA A 108 -10.43 7.04 -33.57
N ALA A 109 -11.63 7.22 -33.03
CA ALA A 109 -12.61 8.13 -33.56
C ALA A 109 -12.08 9.56 -33.48
N PHE A 110 -11.47 9.95 -32.36
CA PHE A 110 -10.93 11.29 -32.20
C PHE A 110 -9.73 11.55 -33.13
N GLU A 111 -8.81 10.60 -33.24
CA GLU A 111 -7.65 10.71 -34.12
C GLU A 111 -8.06 10.86 -35.59
N LYS A 112 -8.93 9.97 -36.07
CA LYS A 112 -9.38 9.92 -37.46
C LYS A 112 -10.18 11.16 -37.84
N ASP A 113 -11.22 11.46 -37.07
CA ASP A 113 -12.17 12.53 -37.40
C ASP A 113 -11.55 13.91 -37.10
N GLY A 114 -10.68 13.99 -36.09
CA GLY A 114 -9.89 15.18 -35.77
C GLY A 114 -8.65 15.38 -36.65
N LYS A 115 -8.33 14.44 -37.54
CA LYS A 115 -7.15 14.43 -38.43
C LYS A 115 -5.86 14.73 -37.66
N LEU A 116 -5.71 14.10 -36.50
CA LEU A 116 -4.60 14.39 -35.56
C LEU A 116 -3.25 13.87 -36.06
N VAL A 117 -3.28 12.83 -36.89
CA VAL A 117 -2.11 12.19 -37.50
C VAL A 117 -2.43 11.94 -38.98
N SER A 118 -1.47 12.19 -39.87
CA SER A 118 -1.66 12.07 -41.32
C SER A 118 -1.45 10.65 -41.86
N LYS A 119 -0.89 9.75 -41.05
CA LYS A 119 -0.50 8.40 -41.43
C LYS A 119 -1.67 7.42 -41.30
N PRO A 120 -1.81 6.44 -42.20
CA PRO A 120 -2.83 5.41 -42.06
C PRO A 120 -2.58 4.55 -40.82
N ASN A 121 -3.69 4.17 -40.17
CA ASN A 121 -3.67 3.31 -38.99
C ASN A 121 -3.13 1.92 -39.35
N SER A 122 -2.27 1.36 -38.50
CA SER A 122 -1.79 -0.02 -38.61
C SER A 122 -1.70 -0.63 -37.22
N GLU A 123 -2.83 -1.17 -36.77
CA GLU A 123 -2.99 -1.70 -35.43
C GLU A 123 -2.32 -3.08 -35.27
N HIS A 124 -1.79 -3.32 -34.08
CA HIS A 124 -1.38 -4.66 -33.67
C HIS A 124 -2.61 -5.57 -33.55
N PRO A 125 -2.47 -6.89 -33.78
CA PRO A 125 -3.50 -7.86 -33.41
C PRO A 125 -3.89 -7.75 -31.94
N LEU A 126 -5.16 -8.01 -31.60
CA LEU A 126 -5.69 -7.87 -30.23
C LEU A 126 -4.89 -8.64 -29.16
N TRP A 127 -4.42 -9.85 -29.48
CA TRP A 127 -3.62 -10.65 -28.54
C TRP A 127 -2.27 -9.97 -28.20
N GLU A 128 -1.68 -9.26 -29.17
CA GLU A 128 -0.43 -8.55 -28.95
C GLU A 128 -0.67 -7.30 -28.11
N GLN A 129 -1.78 -6.58 -28.35
CA GLN A 129 -2.22 -5.48 -27.49
C GLN A 129 -2.43 -5.95 -26.05
N ALA A 130 -3.18 -7.04 -25.85
CA ALA A 130 -3.38 -7.65 -24.54
C ALA A 130 -2.05 -8.03 -23.87
N TRP A 131 -1.09 -8.59 -24.63
CA TRP A 131 0.24 -8.91 -24.10
C TRP A 131 1.05 -7.67 -23.71
N GLN A 132 0.89 -6.55 -24.41
CA GLN A 132 1.48 -5.27 -24.02
C GLN A 132 0.87 -4.77 -22.71
N GLU A 133 -0.45 -4.84 -22.54
CA GLU A 133 -1.14 -4.44 -21.30
C GLU A 133 -0.73 -5.31 -20.10
N ILE A 134 -0.58 -6.62 -20.29
CA ILE A 134 -0.08 -7.52 -19.23
C ILE A 134 1.32 -7.10 -18.75
N LYS A 135 2.22 -6.71 -19.65
CA LYS A 135 3.56 -6.23 -19.26
C LYS A 135 3.49 -4.94 -18.45
N LEU A 136 2.60 -4.03 -18.83
CA LEU A 136 2.37 -2.80 -18.07
C LEU A 136 1.82 -3.11 -16.68
N LEU A 137 0.90 -4.05 -16.57
CA LEU A 137 0.35 -4.53 -15.29
C LEU A 137 1.43 -5.16 -14.40
N VAL A 138 2.31 -6.00 -14.95
CA VAL A 138 3.43 -6.59 -14.19
C VAL A 138 4.41 -5.52 -13.74
N LEU A 139 4.77 -4.57 -14.62
CA LEU A 139 5.59 -3.42 -14.25
C LEU A 139 4.94 -2.60 -13.13
N PHE A 140 3.62 -2.41 -13.19
CA PHE A 140 2.86 -1.71 -12.17
C PHE A 140 2.96 -2.36 -10.80
N PHE A 141 2.67 -3.66 -10.71
CA PHE A 141 2.80 -4.38 -9.44
C PHE A 141 4.25 -4.40 -8.93
N ALA A 142 5.22 -4.54 -9.83
CA ALA A 142 6.64 -4.51 -9.46
C ALA A 142 7.04 -3.16 -8.84
N VAL A 143 6.72 -2.05 -9.50
CA VAL A 143 7.08 -0.72 -9.00
C VAL A 143 6.29 -0.36 -7.74
N GLN A 144 4.99 -0.62 -7.69
CA GLN A 144 4.19 -0.34 -6.49
C GLN A 144 4.62 -1.18 -5.30
N GLY A 145 4.92 -2.47 -5.50
CA GLY A 145 5.45 -3.32 -4.44
C GLY A 145 6.75 -2.76 -3.87
N SER A 146 7.66 -2.29 -4.73
CA SER A 146 8.91 -1.68 -4.28
C SER A 146 8.70 -0.33 -3.58
N ILE A 147 7.78 0.51 -4.04
CA ILE A 147 7.41 1.76 -3.35
C ILE A 147 6.86 1.48 -1.96
N PHE A 148 6.01 0.46 -1.82
CA PHE A 148 5.50 0.00 -0.53
C PHE A 148 6.62 -0.46 0.41
N TRP A 149 7.57 -1.24 -0.09
CA TRP A 149 8.73 -1.68 0.70
C TRP A 149 9.63 -0.53 1.14
N ILE A 150 9.82 0.47 0.29
CA ILE A 150 10.55 1.68 0.66
C ILE A 150 9.77 2.43 1.75
N GLY A 151 8.45 2.62 1.58
CA GLY A 151 7.61 3.36 2.53
C GLY A 151 7.42 2.68 3.87
N TYR A 152 7.63 1.36 3.91
CA TYR A 152 7.57 0.54 5.11
C TYR A 152 8.70 0.84 6.10
N GLN A 153 9.88 1.26 5.61
CA GLN A 153 11.03 1.52 6.47
C GLN A 153 10.74 2.68 7.44
N PRO A 154 11.13 2.58 8.73
CA PRO A 154 10.77 3.56 9.75
C PRO A 154 11.42 4.94 9.54
N SER A 155 12.48 5.03 8.73
CA SER A 155 13.20 6.28 8.49
C SER A 155 12.39 7.28 7.65
N ALA A 156 12.34 8.54 8.11
CA ALA A 156 11.63 9.63 7.45
C ALA A 156 12.10 9.87 6.01
N VAL A 157 13.37 9.58 5.69
CA VAL A 157 13.90 9.71 4.32
C VAL A 157 13.23 8.70 3.40
N PHE A 158 13.11 7.44 3.84
CA PHE A 158 12.46 6.40 3.05
C PHE A 158 10.96 6.68 2.88
N LYS A 159 10.27 7.14 3.94
CA LYS A 159 8.87 7.57 3.84
C LYS A 159 8.67 8.68 2.81
N LYS A 160 9.47 9.75 2.87
CA LYS A 160 9.43 10.85 1.87
C LYS A 160 9.74 10.35 0.46
N THR A 161 10.69 9.41 0.34
CA THR A 161 11.06 8.80 -0.94
C THR A 161 9.89 7.99 -1.50
N ALA A 162 9.22 7.17 -0.70
CA ALA A 162 8.04 6.42 -1.13
C ALA A 162 6.90 7.35 -1.56
N ILE A 163 6.65 8.43 -0.82
CA ILE A 163 5.66 9.45 -1.21
C ILE A 163 6.02 10.02 -2.59
N ALA A 164 7.25 10.51 -2.77
CA ALA A 164 7.69 11.11 -4.03
C ALA A 164 7.59 10.12 -5.19
N LEU A 165 8.05 8.87 -5.00
CA LEU A 165 7.97 7.82 -6.00
C LEU A 165 6.52 7.45 -6.32
N SER A 166 5.62 7.39 -5.33
CA SER A 166 4.20 7.08 -5.56
C SER A 166 3.52 8.12 -6.45
N TYR A 167 3.84 9.41 -6.28
CA TYR A 167 3.34 10.47 -7.15
C TYR A 167 3.93 10.41 -8.54
N LEU A 168 5.26 10.34 -8.64
CA LEU A 168 5.95 10.28 -9.93
C LEU A 168 5.47 9.09 -10.74
N PHE A 169 5.32 7.93 -10.09
CA PHE A 169 4.83 6.73 -10.74
C PHE A 169 3.37 6.87 -11.16
N LEU A 170 2.47 7.30 -10.27
CA LEU A 170 1.06 7.51 -10.60
C LEU A 170 0.89 8.47 -11.79
N PHE A 171 1.57 9.62 -11.78
CA PHE A 171 1.51 10.59 -12.87
C PHE A 171 2.06 10.00 -14.18
N PHE A 172 3.20 9.34 -14.12
CA PHE A 172 3.79 8.73 -15.30
C PHE A 172 2.91 7.61 -15.87
N THR A 173 2.28 6.79 -15.01
CA THR A 173 1.34 5.75 -15.40
C THR A 173 0.11 6.31 -16.11
N TYR A 174 -0.46 7.42 -15.64
CA TYR A 174 -1.54 8.11 -16.36
C TYR A 174 -1.12 8.50 -17.79
N ALA A 175 0.07 9.08 -17.94
CA ALA A 175 0.58 9.43 -19.27
C ALA A 175 0.79 8.20 -20.14
N ILE A 176 1.38 7.13 -19.60
CA ILE A 176 1.54 5.86 -20.32
C ILE A 176 0.17 5.36 -20.78
N ASP A 177 -0.79 5.25 -19.87
CA ASP A 177 -2.06 4.58 -20.13
C ASP A 177 -2.88 5.27 -21.24
N PHE A 178 -2.93 6.59 -21.22
CA PHE A 178 -3.78 7.36 -22.13
C PHE A 178 -3.08 7.84 -23.40
N VAL A 179 -1.74 7.88 -23.42
CA VAL A 179 -0.97 8.18 -24.65
C VAL A 179 -0.69 6.92 -25.46
N SER A 180 -0.64 5.74 -24.83
CA SER A 180 -0.33 4.49 -25.53
C SER A 180 -1.26 4.12 -26.67
N PRO A 181 -2.60 4.31 -26.61
CA PRO A 181 -3.52 3.90 -27.67
C PRO A 181 -3.12 4.45 -29.05
N ILE A 182 -2.88 5.77 -29.15
CA ILE A 182 -2.45 6.39 -30.41
C ILE A 182 -1.10 5.83 -30.90
N PHE A 183 -0.13 5.62 -30.01
CA PHE A 183 1.15 5.04 -30.43
C PHE A 183 1.05 3.56 -30.82
N GLN A 184 0.26 2.76 -30.11
CA GLN A 184 0.03 1.35 -30.42
C GLN A 184 -0.66 1.19 -31.79
N ARG A 185 -1.58 2.10 -32.13
CA ARG A 185 -2.21 2.18 -33.47
C ARG A 185 -1.22 2.43 -34.61
N HIS A 186 -0.06 3.00 -34.29
CA HIS A 186 1.06 3.21 -35.22
C HIS A 186 2.21 2.24 -34.97
N GLN A 187 1.88 0.98 -34.63
CA GLN A 187 2.80 -0.12 -34.37
C GLN A 187 3.80 0.13 -33.24
N GLY A 188 3.38 0.90 -32.23
CA GLY A 188 4.17 1.22 -31.05
C GLY A 188 4.16 0.12 -30.00
N HIS A 189 5.33 -0.41 -29.67
CA HIS A 189 5.51 -1.23 -28.47
C HIS A 189 5.83 -0.37 -27.24
N TYR A 190 5.49 -0.84 -26.03
CA TYR A 190 5.78 -0.12 -24.78
C TYR A 190 7.25 0.27 -24.62
N SER A 191 8.19 -0.54 -25.12
CA SER A 191 9.63 -0.19 -25.09
C SER A 191 9.98 1.11 -25.82
N ARG A 192 9.19 1.50 -26.83
CA ARG A 192 9.35 2.75 -27.58
C ARG A 192 8.55 3.87 -26.93
N ILE A 193 7.31 3.58 -26.56
CA ILE A 193 6.40 4.52 -25.87
C ILE A 193 7.05 5.06 -24.59
N LEU A 194 7.59 4.17 -23.75
CA LEU A 194 8.27 4.55 -22.50
C LEU A 194 9.47 5.47 -22.75
N LYS A 195 10.23 5.25 -23.83
CA LYS A 195 11.34 6.16 -24.18
C LYS A 195 10.83 7.53 -24.55
N VAL A 196 9.81 7.63 -25.41
CA VAL A 196 9.25 8.91 -25.84
C VAL A 196 8.73 9.71 -24.64
N LEU A 197 7.99 9.03 -23.75
CA LEU A 197 7.44 9.65 -22.55
C LEU A 197 8.52 10.03 -21.54
N ALA A 198 9.57 9.22 -21.39
CA ALA A 198 10.71 9.52 -20.51
C ALA A 198 11.56 10.68 -21.05
N SER A 199 11.83 10.71 -22.36
CA SER A 199 12.51 11.83 -23.04
C SER A 199 11.71 13.13 -22.93
N ASN A 200 10.39 13.03 -22.79
CA ASN A 200 9.47 14.13 -22.53
C ASN A 200 8.97 14.15 -21.07
N GLY A 201 9.81 13.73 -20.12
CA GLY A 201 9.41 13.42 -18.73
C GLY A 201 8.59 14.51 -18.05
N LEU A 202 8.98 15.78 -18.15
CA LEU A 202 8.22 16.89 -17.56
C LEU A 202 6.81 17.04 -18.16
N GLY A 203 6.66 16.84 -19.48
CA GLY A 203 5.35 16.87 -20.13
C GLY A 203 4.50 15.67 -19.73
N SER A 204 5.08 14.48 -19.69
CA SER A 204 4.39 13.25 -19.26
C SER A 204 3.92 13.35 -17.80
N LEU A 205 4.78 13.82 -16.90
CA LEU A 205 4.42 14.02 -15.49
C LEU A 205 3.37 15.11 -15.32
N ALA A 206 3.46 16.23 -16.05
CA ALA A 206 2.45 17.28 -16.00
C ALA A 206 1.09 16.79 -16.50
N PHE A 207 1.07 16.04 -17.61
CA PHE A 207 -0.15 15.42 -18.13
C PHE A 207 -0.78 14.53 -17.04
N GLY A 208 0.00 13.60 -16.49
CA GLY A 208 -0.47 12.71 -15.44
C GLY A 208 -0.97 13.43 -14.20
N ALA A 209 -0.26 14.47 -13.76
CA ALA A 209 -0.66 15.27 -12.62
C ALA A 209 -2.01 15.94 -12.84
N ILE A 210 -2.25 16.56 -14.00
CA ILE A 210 -3.53 17.24 -14.30
C ILE A 210 -4.72 16.29 -14.15
N PHE A 211 -4.59 15.05 -14.62
CA PHE A 211 -5.70 14.09 -14.60
C PHE A 211 -5.77 13.25 -13.31
N ALA A 212 -4.66 13.02 -12.61
CA ALA A 212 -4.67 12.30 -11.35
C ALA A 212 -5.00 13.19 -10.14
N LEU A 213 -4.64 14.49 -10.18
CA LEU A 213 -4.79 15.40 -9.04
C LEU A 213 -6.22 15.52 -8.52
N PRO A 214 -7.29 15.62 -9.34
CA PRO A 214 -8.65 15.69 -8.82
C PRO A 214 -9.00 14.48 -7.96
N THR A 215 -8.61 13.27 -8.39
CA THR A 215 -8.83 12.03 -7.62
C THR A 215 -7.95 11.98 -6.36
N ILE A 216 -6.72 12.47 -6.41
CA ILE A 216 -5.85 12.59 -5.23
C ILE A 216 -6.45 13.55 -4.21
N ILE A 217 -6.94 14.71 -4.66
CA ILE A 217 -7.60 15.70 -3.81
C ILE A 217 -8.83 15.06 -3.16
N ALA A 218 -9.65 14.33 -3.90
CA ALA A 218 -10.78 13.58 -3.37
C ALA A 218 -10.36 12.57 -2.28
N GLY A 219 -9.30 11.80 -2.53
CA GLY A 219 -8.75 10.86 -1.55
C GLY A 219 -8.20 11.55 -0.30
N ARG A 220 -7.60 12.74 -0.44
CA ARG A 220 -7.14 13.55 0.70
C ARG A 220 -8.28 14.16 1.50
N ILE A 221 -9.35 14.61 0.82
CA ILE A 221 -10.59 15.06 1.47
C ILE A 221 -11.12 13.92 2.33
N TRP A 222 -11.27 12.72 1.78
CA TRP A 222 -11.66 11.54 2.56
C TRP A 222 -10.76 11.32 3.79
N ALA A 223 -9.43 11.42 3.65
CA ALA A 223 -8.52 11.25 4.77
C ALA A 223 -8.72 12.28 5.91
N HIS A 224 -9.33 13.43 5.64
CA HIS A 224 -9.65 14.47 6.63
C HIS A 224 -11.09 14.41 7.16
N HIS A 225 -11.96 13.62 6.54
CA HIS A 225 -13.36 13.44 6.94
C HIS A 225 -13.56 12.05 7.56
N ALA A 226 -13.21 11.92 8.84
CA ALA A 226 -13.32 10.66 9.58
C ALA A 226 -14.77 10.18 9.75
N GLU A 227 -15.74 11.07 9.62
CA GLU A 227 -17.18 10.80 9.68
C GLU A 227 -17.73 10.17 8.40
N TRP A 228 -16.97 10.19 7.30
CA TRP A 228 -17.43 9.56 6.06
C TRP A 228 -17.35 8.04 6.17
N SER A 229 -18.47 7.39 5.86
CA SER A 229 -18.47 5.94 5.68
C SER A 229 -17.50 5.55 4.55
N PHE A 230 -16.91 4.35 4.65
CA PHE A 230 -16.07 3.78 3.59
C PHE A 230 -16.78 3.77 2.22
N GLU A 231 -18.07 3.49 2.22
CA GLU A 231 -18.91 3.51 1.02
C GLU A 231 -19.00 4.93 0.40
N THR A 232 -19.24 5.95 1.22
CA THR A 232 -19.28 7.36 0.77
C THR A 232 -17.95 7.78 0.17
N ALA A 233 -16.85 7.43 0.83
CA ALA A 233 -15.50 7.74 0.36
C ALA A 233 -15.21 7.12 -1.02
N LEU A 234 -15.49 5.81 -1.19
CA LEU A 234 -15.33 5.14 -2.47
C LEU A 234 -16.20 5.77 -3.56
N THR A 235 -17.43 6.18 -3.23
CA THR A 235 -18.35 6.82 -4.18
C THR A 235 -17.75 8.10 -4.76
N VAL A 236 -17.23 8.97 -3.89
CA VAL A 236 -16.64 10.25 -4.28
C VAL A 236 -15.35 10.03 -5.07
N VAL A 237 -14.45 9.20 -4.55
CA VAL A 237 -13.15 8.93 -5.19
C VAL A 237 -13.35 8.27 -6.55
N PHE A 238 -14.18 7.22 -6.66
CA PHE A 238 -14.42 6.55 -7.94
C PHE A 238 -15.22 7.43 -8.90
N GLY A 239 -16.20 8.19 -8.43
CA GLY A 239 -16.96 9.12 -9.28
C GLY A 239 -16.05 10.15 -9.94
N ILE A 240 -15.15 10.78 -9.18
CA ILE A 240 -14.16 11.72 -9.72
C ILE A 240 -13.19 10.99 -10.66
N ASN A 241 -12.73 9.80 -10.28
CA ASN A 241 -11.79 9.01 -11.10
C ASN A 241 -12.37 8.62 -12.46
N VAL A 242 -13.66 8.27 -12.53
CA VAL A 242 -14.33 7.96 -13.81
C VAL A 242 -14.29 9.16 -14.75
N VAL A 243 -14.61 10.35 -14.24
CA VAL A 243 -14.61 11.59 -15.03
C VAL A 243 -13.20 11.92 -15.51
N THR A 244 -12.20 11.82 -14.64
CA THR A 244 -10.82 12.13 -15.01
C THR A 244 -10.25 11.13 -16.00
N ILE A 245 -10.51 9.83 -15.85
CA ILE A 245 -10.10 8.77 -16.79
C ILE A 245 -10.74 8.97 -18.16
N ALA A 246 -12.05 9.25 -18.22
CA ALA A 246 -12.74 9.50 -19.47
C ALA A 246 -12.16 10.72 -20.21
N TRP A 247 -11.92 11.82 -19.49
CA TRP A 247 -11.29 13.00 -20.06
C TRP A 247 -9.84 12.73 -20.49
N ALA A 248 -9.07 12.04 -19.66
CA ALA A 248 -7.68 11.71 -19.93
C ALA A 248 -7.54 10.87 -21.21
N CYS A 249 -8.51 10.01 -21.54
CA CYS A 249 -8.52 9.27 -22.80
C CYS A 249 -8.44 10.20 -24.02
N VAL A 250 -9.27 11.24 -24.08
CA VAL A 250 -9.27 12.21 -25.19
C VAL A 250 -8.01 13.07 -25.16
N ALA A 251 -7.68 13.59 -23.98
CA ALA A 251 -6.51 14.44 -23.80
C ALA A 251 -5.21 13.72 -24.14
N GLY A 252 -5.12 12.42 -23.81
CA GLY A 252 -4.00 11.54 -24.09
C GLY A 252 -3.79 11.30 -25.58
N THR A 253 -4.87 11.06 -26.35
CA THR A 253 -4.80 10.98 -27.82
C THR A 253 -4.25 12.29 -28.41
N TRP A 254 -4.75 13.44 -27.96
CA TRP A 254 -4.26 14.74 -28.44
C TRP A 254 -2.80 14.98 -28.04
N PHE A 255 -2.43 14.68 -26.79
CA PHE A 255 -1.07 14.85 -26.29
C PHE A 255 -0.10 13.94 -27.04
N GLY A 256 -0.46 12.67 -27.23
CA GLY A 256 0.31 11.70 -28.01
C GLY A 256 0.49 12.12 -29.45
N SER A 257 -0.51 12.74 -30.08
CA SER A 257 -0.37 13.24 -31.46
C SER A 257 0.70 14.34 -31.57
N ARG A 258 0.89 15.14 -30.52
CA ARG A 258 1.97 16.15 -30.44
C ARG A 258 3.35 15.58 -30.17
N LEU A 259 3.41 14.32 -29.76
CA LEU A 259 4.63 13.57 -29.56
C LEU A 259 4.90 12.58 -30.71
N MET A 260 4.11 12.64 -31.79
CA MET A 260 4.22 11.67 -32.89
C MET A 260 5.57 11.77 -33.60
N ASP A 261 6.10 12.97 -33.84
CA ASP A 261 7.42 13.16 -34.47
C ASP A 261 8.55 12.56 -33.60
N ASP A 262 8.48 12.75 -32.28
CA ASP A 262 9.41 12.16 -31.32
C ASP A 262 9.28 10.63 -31.30
N PHE A 263 8.05 10.13 -31.38
CA PHE A 263 7.79 8.71 -31.48
C PHE A 263 8.39 8.14 -32.76
N GLU A 264 8.13 8.72 -33.92
CA GLU A 264 8.62 8.27 -35.21
C GLU A 264 10.15 8.26 -35.29
N SER A 265 10.82 9.26 -34.73
CA SER A 265 12.29 9.31 -34.65
C SER A 265 12.89 8.34 -33.62
N THR A 266 12.12 7.93 -32.61
CA THR A 266 12.59 7.01 -31.56
C THR A 266 12.66 5.57 -32.06
N ARG A 267 13.85 4.97 -32.06
CA ARG A 267 14.03 3.55 -32.41
C ARG A 267 13.66 2.61 -31.27
N ARG A 268 13.13 1.44 -31.64
CA ARG A 268 12.91 0.32 -30.71
C ARG A 268 14.23 -0.07 -30.05
N SER A 269 14.19 -0.44 -28.77
CA SER A 269 15.36 -0.97 -28.07
C SER A 269 15.89 -2.23 -28.73
N HIS A 270 17.22 -2.33 -28.78
CA HIS A 270 17.90 -3.57 -29.17
C HIS A 270 17.41 -4.75 -28.31
N TRP A 271 17.39 -5.95 -28.88
CA TRP A 271 16.83 -7.14 -28.19
C TRP A 271 17.55 -7.45 -26.87
N LEU A 272 18.87 -7.26 -26.80
CA LEU A 272 19.65 -7.41 -25.56
C LEU A 272 19.15 -6.47 -24.45
N VAL A 273 18.89 -5.20 -24.77
CA VAL A 273 18.36 -4.22 -23.80
C VAL A 273 16.96 -4.63 -23.35
N ARG A 274 16.13 -5.17 -24.26
CA ARG A 274 14.80 -5.67 -23.91
C ARG A 274 14.88 -6.88 -22.99
N MET A 275 15.80 -7.82 -23.24
CA MET A 275 16.02 -8.97 -22.37
C MET A 275 16.55 -8.56 -21.00
N ALA A 276 17.52 -7.64 -20.95
CA ALA A 276 18.03 -7.10 -19.69
C ALA A 276 16.92 -6.40 -18.89
N ALA A 277 16.06 -5.61 -19.55
CA ALA A 277 14.92 -4.97 -18.90
C ALA A 277 13.89 -5.99 -18.38
N SER A 278 13.57 -7.02 -19.16
CA SER A 278 12.70 -8.11 -18.71
C SER A 278 13.29 -8.89 -17.54
N LEU A 279 14.59 -9.18 -17.57
CA LEU A 279 15.28 -9.86 -16.47
C LEU A 279 15.29 -8.99 -15.22
N ALA A 280 15.58 -7.69 -15.35
CA ALA A 280 15.51 -6.74 -14.25
C ALA A 280 14.10 -6.68 -13.64
N LEU A 281 13.06 -6.64 -14.48
CA LEU A 281 11.67 -6.69 -14.02
C LEU A 281 11.37 -8.00 -13.28
N LEU A 282 11.80 -9.15 -13.82
CA LEU A 282 11.65 -10.44 -13.14
C LEU A 282 12.36 -10.48 -11.79
N VAL A 283 13.57 -9.93 -11.70
CA VAL A 283 14.31 -9.81 -10.44
C VAL A 283 13.54 -8.94 -9.45
N VAL A 284 13.01 -7.78 -9.86
CA VAL A 284 12.21 -6.92 -8.97
C VAL A 284 10.94 -7.63 -8.49
N VAL A 285 10.23 -8.30 -9.38
CA VAL A 285 9.03 -9.09 -9.02
C VAL A 285 9.39 -10.21 -8.04
N ALA A 286 10.46 -10.96 -8.32
CA ALA A 286 10.93 -12.04 -7.45
C ALA A 286 11.39 -11.51 -6.08
N SER A 287 12.09 -10.38 -6.04
CA SER A 287 12.51 -9.73 -4.80
C SER A 287 11.32 -9.24 -3.97
N ASN A 288 10.32 -8.63 -4.61
CA ASN A 288 9.09 -8.23 -3.92
C ASN A 288 8.36 -9.47 -3.37
N ALA A 289 8.20 -10.51 -4.19
CA ALA A 289 7.56 -11.76 -3.78
C ALA A 289 8.31 -12.45 -2.63
N TYR A 290 9.64 -12.48 -2.69
CA TYR A 290 10.49 -13.01 -1.62
C TYR A 290 10.33 -12.19 -0.33
N ALA A 291 10.33 -10.87 -0.41
CA ALA A 291 10.17 -10.02 0.76
C ALA A 291 8.78 -10.18 1.41
N PHE A 292 7.70 -10.19 0.60
CA PHE A 292 6.35 -10.42 1.12
C PHE A 292 6.17 -11.84 1.67
N GLY A 293 6.69 -12.84 0.96
CA GLY A 293 6.68 -14.23 1.40
C GLY A 293 7.50 -14.46 2.67
N GLY A 294 8.65 -13.80 2.81
CA GLY A 294 9.50 -13.86 3.98
C GLY A 294 8.82 -13.30 5.23
N VAL A 295 8.17 -12.13 5.12
CA VAL A 295 7.40 -11.58 6.25
C VAL A 295 6.16 -12.42 6.54
N GLY A 296 5.47 -12.91 5.51
CA GLY A 296 4.34 -13.84 5.68
C GLY A 296 4.75 -15.13 6.40
N LEU A 297 5.88 -15.72 6.03
CA LEU A 297 6.43 -16.92 6.66
C LEU A 297 6.85 -16.64 8.11
N ALA A 298 7.58 -15.54 8.34
CA ALA A 298 7.98 -15.15 9.69
C ALA A 298 6.76 -14.92 10.58
N LEU A 299 5.71 -14.26 10.07
CA LEU A 299 4.45 -14.10 10.79
C LEU A 299 3.72 -15.41 10.97
N HIS A 300 3.71 -16.31 10.00
CA HIS A 300 3.09 -17.62 10.18
C HIS A 300 3.74 -18.41 11.31
N HIS A 301 5.07 -18.41 11.37
CA HIS A 301 5.82 -19.03 12.46
C HIS A 301 5.61 -18.31 13.79
N LYS A 302 5.78 -16.99 13.85
CA LYS A 302 5.64 -16.22 15.09
C LYS A 302 4.18 -16.07 15.56
N SER A 303 3.19 -16.23 14.68
CA SER A 303 1.77 -16.22 15.05
C SER A 303 1.37 -17.40 15.92
N GLN A 304 2.18 -18.47 15.99
CA GLN A 304 1.94 -19.52 16.98
C GLN A 304 2.06 -18.99 18.41
N ILE A 305 2.86 -17.94 18.63
CA ILE A 305 2.97 -17.26 19.92
C ILE A 305 1.62 -16.68 20.37
N LEU A 306 0.79 -16.23 19.43
CA LEU A 306 -0.54 -15.68 19.74
C LEU A 306 -1.55 -16.72 20.18
N LYS A 307 -1.23 -17.99 19.97
CA LYS A 307 -2.05 -19.11 20.44
C LYS A 307 -1.58 -19.60 21.81
N CYS A 308 -0.51 -19.02 22.37
CA CYS A 308 -0.13 -19.29 23.74
C CYS A 308 -1.12 -18.65 24.71
N GLU A 309 -1.33 -19.31 25.84
CA GLU A 309 -2.10 -18.77 26.95
C GLU A 309 -1.15 -18.05 27.90
N TYR A 310 -1.48 -16.80 28.23
CA TYR A 310 -0.68 -15.93 29.08
C TYR A 310 -1.40 -15.70 30.40
N ASP A 311 -0.76 -16.05 31.50
CA ASP A 311 -1.27 -15.80 32.84
C ASP A 311 -0.28 -14.95 33.63
N VAL A 312 -0.71 -13.76 34.02
CA VAL A 312 0.09 -12.85 34.84
C VAL A 312 -0.07 -13.25 36.30
N VAL A 313 1.01 -13.75 36.90
CA VAL A 313 1.01 -14.23 38.28
C VAL A 313 1.13 -13.03 39.23
N TRP A 314 0.02 -12.35 39.49
CA TRP A 314 0.00 -11.14 40.33
C TRP A 314 0.56 -11.33 41.74
N THR A 315 0.57 -12.56 42.26
CA THR A 315 1.15 -12.86 43.58
C THR A 315 2.67 -12.79 43.60
N SER A 316 3.34 -12.85 42.45
CA SER A 316 4.79 -12.63 42.34
C SER A 316 5.15 -11.17 42.08
N PHE A 317 4.17 -10.26 42.03
CA PHE A 317 4.44 -8.84 41.93
C PHE A 317 5.22 -8.36 43.16
N GLY A 318 6.48 -7.99 42.95
CA GLY A 318 7.36 -7.51 43.99
C GLY A 318 8.08 -6.24 43.56
N PHE A 319 8.49 -5.46 44.55
CA PHE A 319 9.31 -4.27 44.35
C PHE A 319 10.57 -4.39 45.17
N GLU A 320 11.71 -4.11 44.55
CA GLU A 320 12.94 -3.89 45.30
C GLU A 320 12.94 -2.47 45.84
N ARG A 321 13.22 -2.34 47.14
CA ARG A 321 13.23 -1.02 47.78
C ARG A 321 14.49 -0.28 47.33
N PRO A 322 14.37 0.99 46.91
CA PRO A 322 15.54 1.81 46.61
C PRO A 322 16.45 1.92 47.83
N GLY A 323 17.75 2.01 47.60
CA GLY A 323 18.71 2.24 48.66
C GLY A 323 18.45 3.58 49.34
N ILE A 324 18.86 3.74 50.60
CA ILE A 324 18.69 5.00 51.35
C ILE A 324 19.34 6.20 50.61
N MET A 325 20.35 5.93 49.77
CA MET A 325 21.00 6.96 48.94
C MET A 325 20.18 7.39 47.72
N ASP A 326 19.34 6.52 47.16
CA ASP A 326 18.49 6.82 45.99
C ASP A 326 17.27 7.67 46.37
N LEU A 327 16.95 7.76 47.67
CA LEU A 327 15.92 8.65 48.22
C LEU A 327 16.35 10.12 48.28
N LEU A 328 17.64 10.42 48.04
CA LEU A 328 18.19 11.78 48.03
C LEU A 328 18.22 12.41 46.62
N ASP A 329 17.98 11.62 45.57
CA ASP A 329 17.83 12.11 44.21
C ASP A 329 16.37 12.53 43.94
N ASP A 330 16.19 13.58 43.13
CA ASP A 330 14.86 14.13 42.79
C ASP A 330 13.97 13.16 41.97
N GLU A 331 14.54 12.06 41.47
CA GLU A 331 13.84 10.99 40.73
C GLU A 331 14.04 9.63 41.41
N LEU A 332 12.97 9.08 42.01
CA LEU A 332 13.00 7.75 42.62
C LEU A 332 12.71 6.68 41.56
N GLU A 333 13.68 5.82 41.27
CA GLU A 333 13.49 4.66 40.39
C GLU A 333 13.22 3.41 41.24
N ILE A 334 12.09 2.72 40.98
CA ILE A 334 11.71 1.48 41.67
C ILE A 334 11.79 0.33 40.68
N SER A 335 12.61 -0.68 40.98
CA SER A 335 12.63 -1.95 40.25
C SER A 335 11.44 -2.81 40.64
N LEU A 336 10.62 -3.16 39.67
CA LEU A 336 9.46 -4.04 39.79
C LEU A 336 9.76 -5.36 39.08
N HIS A 337 9.28 -6.46 39.66
CA HIS A 337 9.25 -7.75 38.98
C HIS A 337 7.84 -8.35 39.01
N ILE A 338 7.50 -9.07 37.95
CA ILE A 338 6.26 -9.85 37.86
C ILE A 338 6.52 -11.10 37.04
N ASP A 339 5.94 -12.24 37.43
CA ASP A 339 6.04 -13.46 36.65
C ASP A 339 4.89 -13.56 35.67
N VAL A 340 5.20 -14.04 34.46
CA VAL A 340 4.22 -14.42 33.45
C VAL A 340 4.41 -15.89 33.14
N ASP A 341 3.32 -16.63 33.29
CA ASP A 341 3.20 -18.01 32.88
C ASP A 341 2.75 -18.03 31.41
N ILE A 342 3.54 -18.72 30.57
CA ILE A 342 3.28 -18.86 29.14
C ILE A 342 3.08 -20.34 28.86
N GLU A 343 1.86 -20.72 28.51
CA GLU A 343 1.48 -22.07 28.12
C GLU A 343 1.36 -22.15 26.60
N ASN A 344 2.05 -23.09 25.97
CA ASN A 344 2.00 -23.30 24.52
C ASN A 344 1.09 -24.50 24.19
N PRO A 345 -0.20 -24.31 23.91
CA PRO A 345 -1.09 -25.41 23.54
C PRO A 345 -0.90 -25.87 22.09
N THR A 346 0.00 -25.24 21.33
CA THR A 346 0.20 -25.55 19.91
C THR A 346 1.07 -26.80 19.70
N LYS A 347 1.08 -27.31 18.46
CA LYS A 347 1.94 -28.43 18.05
C LYS A 347 3.35 -28.00 17.65
N PHE A 348 3.67 -26.72 17.79
CA PHE A 348 4.95 -26.15 17.35
C PHE A 348 5.66 -25.52 18.53
N ASP A 349 6.97 -25.68 18.59
CA ASP A 349 7.79 -24.98 19.57
C ASP A 349 7.73 -23.48 19.30
N VAL A 350 7.66 -22.71 20.38
CA VAL A 350 7.53 -21.25 20.34
C VAL A 350 8.80 -20.63 20.90
N ALA A 351 9.39 -19.68 20.19
CA ALA A 351 10.54 -18.90 20.66
C ALA A 351 10.25 -17.40 20.64
N ILE A 352 10.51 -16.75 21.77
CA ILE A 352 10.53 -15.30 21.94
C ILE A 352 12.00 -14.90 21.97
N GLU A 353 12.44 -14.08 21.02
CA GLU A 353 13.83 -13.64 20.91
C GLU A 353 13.88 -12.12 21.02
N ASP A 354 13.80 -11.42 19.89
CA ASP A 354 13.74 -9.97 19.84
C ASP A 354 12.34 -9.47 20.13
N ASN A 355 12.24 -8.75 21.25
CA ASN A 355 10.98 -8.19 21.70
C ASN A 355 11.18 -6.88 22.45
N ARG A 356 10.08 -6.15 22.59
CA ARG A 356 9.95 -4.89 23.32
C ARG A 356 8.64 -4.96 24.10
N LEU A 357 8.72 -4.95 25.42
CA LEU A 357 7.55 -4.94 26.30
C LEU A 357 7.24 -3.50 26.71
N GLU A 358 6.06 -3.01 26.33
CA GLU A 358 5.51 -1.75 26.82
C GLU A 358 4.57 -2.01 28.00
N ILE A 359 4.82 -1.32 29.10
CA ILE A 359 3.98 -1.38 30.30
C ILE A 359 3.36 0.00 30.50
N ARG A 360 2.04 0.05 30.55
CA ARG A 360 1.25 1.28 30.66
C ARG A 360 0.35 1.24 31.87
N ASN A 361 0.12 2.40 32.48
CA ASN A 361 -0.88 2.61 33.52
C ASN A 361 -1.76 3.79 33.13
N LYS A 362 -3.09 3.61 33.04
CA LYS A 362 -4.05 4.63 32.58
C LYS A 362 -3.70 5.26 31.22
N GLY A 363 -3.05 4.49 30.34
CA GLY A 363 -2.62 4.93 29.00
C GLY A 363 -1.20 5.52 28.95
N ASP A 364 -0.66 5.99 30.07
CA ASP A 364 0.69 6.54 30.16
C ASP A 364 1.73 5.42 30.12
N LEU A 365 2.80 5.62 29.34
CA LEU A 365 3.91 4.67 29.25
C LEU A 365 4.75 4.76 30.52
N VAL A 366 4.72 3.69 31.32
CA VAL A 366 5.42 3.58 32.60
C VAL A 366 6.83 3.04 32.41
N ALA A 367 6.97 2.00 31.58
CA ALA A 367 8.24 1.37 31.28
C ALA A 367 8.27 0.77 29.88
N THR A 368 9.47 0.69 29.31
CA THR A 368 9.78 -0.12 28.12
C THR A 368 10.93 -1.06 28.49
N THR A 369 10.67 -2.36 28.51
CA THR A 369 11.66 -3.40 28.85
C THR A 369 11.71 -4.46 27.75
N LYS A 370 12.44 -5.55 27.97
CA LYS A 370 12.44 -6.74 27.12
C LYS A 370 12.23 -7.99 27.96
N LEU A 371 11.47 -8.94 27.44
CA LEU A 371 11.51 -10.32 27.93
C LEU A 371 12.85 -10.94 27.54
N ALA A 372 13.46 -11.67 28.47
CA ALA A 372 14.61 -12.50 28.12
C ALA A 372 14.18 -13.53 27.06
N PRO A 373 15.09 -13.91 26.13
CA PRO A 373 14.76 -14.92 25.14
C PRO A 373 14.27 -16.21 25.80
N LEU A 374 13.12 -16.72 25.34
CA LEU A 374 12.45 -17.87 25.93
C LEU A 374 11.99 -18.82 24.82
N ALA A 375 12.26 -20.11 24.99
CA ALA A 375 11.65 -21.17 24.20
C ALA A 375 10.61 -21.92 25.06
N VAL A 376 9.38 -22.02 24.55
CA VAL A 376 8.28 -22.77 25.14
C VAL A 376 7.96 -23.93 24.19
N PRO A 377 8.43 -25.16 24.49
CA PRO A 377 8.14 -26.34 23.67
C PRO A 377 6.64 -26.58 23.51
N ALA A 378 6.26 -27.27 22.44
CA ALA A 378 4.87 -27.65 22.18
C ALA A 378 4.25 -28.43 23.36
N GLY A 379 3.11 -27.96 23.86
CA GLY A 379 2.39 -28.57 24.99
C GLY A 379 3.00 -28.29 26.37
N GLU A 380 4.04 -27.45 26.46
CA GLU A 380 4.66 -27.10 27.74
C GLU A 380 4.23 -25.73 28.26
N LYS A 381 4.39 -25.55 29.58
CA LYS A 381 4.22 -24.28 30.29
C LYS A 381 5.57 -23.81 30.83
N ARG A 382 5.91 -22.54 30.60
CA ARG A 382 7.14 -21.91 31.11
C ARG A 382 6.79 -20.64 31.86
N ARG A 383 7.44 -20.45 33.01
CA ARG A 383 7.35 -19.21 33.80
C ARG A 383 8.52 -18.31 33.46
N GLN A 384 8.24 -17.04 33.21
CA GLN A 384 9.24 -16.02 32.92
C GLN A 384 9.04 -14.82 33.85
N THR A 385 10.10 -14.44 34.56
CA THR A 385 10.11 -13.21 35.35
C THR A 385 10.40 -12.03 34.44
N ILE A 386 9.59 -10.99 34.56
CA ILE A 386 9.70 -9.71 33.87
C ILE A 386 10.21 -8.70 34.89
N GLU A 387 11.38 -8.13 34.63
CA GLU A 387 11.95 -7.05 35.43
C GLU A 387 11.83 -5.73 34.66
N PHE A 388 11.35 -4.69 35.35
CA PHE A 388 11.24 -3.36 34.78
C PHE A 388 11.38 -2.29 35.86
N ALA A 389 12.07 -1.22 35.51
CA ALA A 389 12.21 -0.06 36.38
C ALA A 389 11.11 0.96 36.07
N MET A 390 10.50 1.50 37.12
CA MET A 390 9.49 2.55 37.05
C MET A 390 10.03 3.81 37.72
N LYS A 391 10.04 4.92 36.99
CA LYS A 391 10.28 6.24 37.58
C LYS A 391 9.04 6.68 38.35
N VAL A 392 9.16 6.83 39.66
CA VAL A 392 8.05 7.20 40.53
C VAL A 392 8.21 8.65 40.94
N THR A 393 7.31 9.49 40.43
CA THR A 393 7.22 10.87 40.90
C THR A 393 6.53 10.95 42.27
N PRO A 394 6.82 11.96 43.11
CA PRO A 394 6.16 12.12 44.42
C PRO A 394 4.63 12.18 44.35
N SER A 395 4.07 12.63 43.22
CA SER A 395 2.63 12.62 42.94
C SER A 395 2.06 11.21 42.72
N MET A 396 2.83 10.28 42.14
CA MET A 396 2.44 8.87 41.97
C MET A 396 2.46 8.09 43.29
N VAL A 397 3.45 8.35 44.17
CA VAL A 397 3.49 7.78 45.53
C VAL A 397 2.24 8.16 46.32
N ARG A 398 1.81 9.42 46.22
CA ARG A 398 0.62 9.94 46.88
C ARG A 398 -0.69 9.34 46.34
N LYS A 399 -0.66 8.85 45.10
CA LYS A 399 -1.74 8.09 44.45
C LYS A 399 -1.59 6.57 44.61
N GLY A 400 -0.75 6.07 45.53
CA GLY A 400 -0.33 4.66 45.60
C GLY A 400 -1.44 3.58 45.58
N ARG A 401 -2.70 3.89 45.91
CA ARG A 401 -3.84 2.99 45.68
C ARG A 401 -4.16 2.76 44.19
N GLU A 402 -3.96 3.76 43.34
CA GLU A 402 -4.22 3.70 41.89
C GLU A 402 -3.18 2.85 41.14
N LEU A 403 -1.94 2.75 41.66
CA LEU A 403 -0.91 1.86 41.12
C LEU A 403 -1.18 0.38 41.44
N LEU A 404 -1.96 0.10 42.50
CA LEU A 404 -2.37 -1.25 42.90
C LEU A 404 -3.65 -1.71 42.22
N ASP A 405 -4.34 -0.80 41.54
CA ASP A 405 -5.56 -1.10 40.81
C ASP A 405 -5.20 -1.77 39.47
N LYS A 406 -5.50 -3.06 39.39
CA LYS A 406 -5.09 -3.94 38.29
C LYS A 406 -5.70 -3.49 36.97
N ASP A 407 -6.93 -3.01 36.98
CA ASP A 407 -7.69 -2.64 35.77
C ASP A 407 -7.06 -1.45 35.02
N ASN A 408 -6.16 -0.71 35.68
CA ASN A 408 -5.44 0.41 35.07
C ASN A 408 -4.19 0.00 34.29
N TRP A 409 -3.70 -1.24 34.44
CA TRP A 409 -2.45 -1.69 33.81
C TRP A 409 -2.70 -2.34 32.46
N LYS A 410 -1.87 -1.97 31.48
CA LYS A 410 -1.82 -2.63 30.18
C LYS A 410 -0.41 -3.06 29.87
N MET A 411 -0.24 -4.30 29.43
CA MET A 411 1.07 -4.85 29.06
C MET A 411 1.01 -5.35 27.62
N VAL A 412 1.86 -4.78 26.76
CA VAL A 412 1.91 -5.09 25.33
C VAL A 412 3.32 -5.52 24.96
N LEU A 413 3.47 -6.78 24.60
CA LEU A 413 4.72 -7.36 24.11
C LEU A 413 4.80 -7.23 22.59
N TYR A 414 5.67 -6.36 22.11
CA TYR A 414 5.98 -6.23 20.69
C TYR A 414 7.08 -7.21 20.32
N LEU A 415 6.75 -8.21 19.50
CA LEU A 415 7.72 -9.15 18.95
C LEU A 415 8.25 -8.66 17.61
N GLU A 416 9.56 -8.60 17.44
CA GLU A 416 10.13 -8.33 16.13
C GLU A 416 10.02 -9.59 15.26
N VAL A 417 9.18 -9.54 14.23
CA VAL A 417 8.92 -10.65 13.30
C VAL A 417 9.84 -10.60 12.09
N ALA A 418 10.20 -9.40 11.67
CA ALA A 418 11.22 -9.10 10.67
C ALA A 418 11.87 -7.76 11.05
N PRO A 419 13.04 -7.40 10.50
CA PRO A 419 13.70 -6.13 10.81
C PRO A 419 12.74 -4.93 10.65
N GLY A 420 12.43 -4.26 11.75
CA GLY A 420 11.47 -3.14 11.79
C GLY A 420 10.00 -3.54 11.63
N PHE A 421 9.65 -4.82 11.74
CA PHE A 421 8.29 -5.36 11.83
C PHE A 421 8.06 -5.86 13.24
N GLU A 422 7.35 -5.07 14.05
CA GLU A 422 6.95 -5.47 15.39
C GLU A 422 5.47 -5.87 15.43
N PHE A 423 5.18 -6.96 16.12
CA PHE A 423 3.85 -7.51 16.30
C PHE A 423 3.45 -7.44 17.77
N PRO A 424 2.39 -6.70 18.15
CA PRO A 424 1.97 -6.62 19.54
C PRO A 424 1.21 -7.87 19.97
N ILE A 425 1.53 -8.32 21.18
CA ILE A 425 0.84 -9.36 21.93
C ILE A 425 0.36 -8.72 23.22
N TYR A 426 -0.95 -8.68 23.40
CA TYR A 426 -1.54 -8.11 24.59
C TYR A 426 -1.47 -9.14 25.71
N LEU A 427 -0.58 -8.90 26.67
CA LEU A 427 -0.40 -9.80 27.82
C LEU A 427 -1.46 -9.54 28.90
N TYR A 428 -1.96 -8.30 29.00
CA TYR A 428 -2.92 -7.91 30.03
C TYR A 428 -3.60 -6.55 29.74
N GLY A 429 -4.86 -6.38 30.18
CA GLY A 429 -5.56 -5.09 30.23
C GLY A 429 -6.10 -4.54 28.91
N TYR A 430 -6.26 -5.40 27.90
CA TYR A 430 -6.98 -5.08 26.67
C TYR A 430 -8.30 -5.84 26.70
N ASP A 431 -9.39 -5.12 26.95
CA ASP A 431 -10.72 -5.62 26.65
C ASP A 431 -10.87 -5.63 25.12
N ASP A 432 -11.29 -6.77 24.58
CA ASP A 432 -11.69 -6.91 23.18
C ASP A 432 -12.92 -6.03 22.94
N GLU A 433 -12.71 -4.85 22.33
CA GLU A 433 -13.77 -4.11 21.62
C GLU A 433 -13.69 -4.35 20.11
#